data_AF-A0A926DQ42-F1
#
_entry.id   AF-A0A926DQ42-F1
#
_cell.length_a   1.000
_cell.length_b   1.000
_cell.length_c   1.000
_cell.angle_alpha   90.00
_cell.angle_beta   90.00
_cell.angle_gamma   90.00
#
_symmetry.space_group_name_H-M   'P 1'
#
loop_
_entity.id
_entity.type
_entity.pdbx_description
1 polymer ?
#
loop_
_entity_poly.entity_id
_entity_poly.type
_entity_poly.pdbx_seq_one_letter_code
_entity_poly.pdbx_strand_id
1 'polypeptide(L)'
;MRHKKDISIAILLVIGLLILLGIECVYRPAQEQRQQEYETRQRDPLTHDLSSIQQYKSLYMGDAANTIHLFGNLPLQDLPSSYENDPESLTFQINYNVSLASLSEQLVMRSLIYNSAAAFGLIDNLEGLRYRFLDKEFSVSRADFSQYFEQPLSELVQTPSLWESAVKEPLQDDNVVIALIEACFHKTSR
;
A
#
# COMPACT_ATOMS: atom_id res chain seq x y z
N MET A 1 -0.85 15.02 62.55
CA MET A 1 -1.30 14.01 61.56
C MET A 1 -1.77 14.61 60.22
N ARG A 2 -2.35 15.82 60.20
CA ARG A 2 -2.85 16.51 58.99
C ARG A 2 -1.74 16.91 58.00
N HIS A 3 -0.69 17.60 58.46
CA HIS A 3 0.46 18.01 57.65
C HIS A 3 1.20 16.90 56.89
N LYS A 4 1.29 15.68 57.45
CA LYS A 4 1.96 14.55 56.76
C LYS A 4 1.16 14.06 55.55
N LYS A 5 -0.18 14.11 55.63
CA LYS A 5 -1.07 13.72 54.53
C LYS A 5 -1.01 14.74 53.38
N ASP A 6 -0.97 16.02 53.71
CA ASP A 6 -0.88 17.10 52.72
C ASP A 6 0.45 17.03 51.94
N ILE A 7 1.55 16.69 52.61
CA ILE A 7 2.86 16.44 51.97
C ILE A 7 2.82 15.20 51.07
N SER A 8 2.20 14.10 51.52
CA SER A 8 2.05 12.90 50.69
C SER A 8 1.22 13.18 49.42
N ILE A 9 0.16 13.97 49.53
CA ILE A 9 -0.67 14.39 48.38
C ILE A 9 0.17 15.26 47.43
N ALA A 10 0.94 16.22 47.94
CA ALA A 10 1.80 17.06 47.12
C ALA A 10 2.87 16.26 46.35
N ILE A 11 3.50 15.27 47.01
CA ILE A 11 4.50 14.40 46.37
C ILE A 11 3.86 13.56 45.27
N LEU A 12 2.68 12.98 45.52
CA LEU A 12 1.94 12.23 44.50
C LEU A 12 1.57 13.12 43.31
N LEU A 13 1.21 14.39 43.55
CA LEU A 13 0.92 15.37 42.51
C LEU A 13 2.14 15.66 41.63
N VAL A 14 3.31 15.85 42.25
CA VAL A 14 4.58 16.08 41.53
C VAL A 14 4.97 14.85 40.71
N ILE A 15 4.87 13.65 41.28
CA ILE A 15 5.15 12.40 40.57
C ILE A 15 4.19 12.24 39.38
N GLY A 16 2.88 12.48 39.58
CA GLY A 16 1.89 12.46 38.51
C GLY A 16 2.21 13.46 37.39
N LEU A 17 2.62 14.68 37.75
CA LEU A 17 3.04 15.69 36.78
C LEU A 17 4.29 15.25 36.00
N LEU A 18 5.29 14.67 36.67
CA LEU A 18 6.49 14.16 36.01
C LEU A 18 6.16 13.00 35.04
N ILE A 19 5.24 12.11 35.41
CA ILE A 19 4.77 11.04 34.52
C ILE A 19 4.07 11.63 33.29
N LEU A 20 3.16 12.59 33.48
CA LEU A 20 2.48 13.25 32.37
C LEU A 20 3.46 13.96 31.44
N LEU A 21 4.44 14.68 31.99
CA LEU A 21 5.50 15.32 31.20
C LEU A 21 6.34 14.30 30.43
N GLY A 22 6.66 13.14 31.04
CA GLY A 22 7.35 12.06 30.34
C GLY A 22 6.56 11.50 29.16
N ILE A 23 5.24 11.37 29.30
CA ILE A 23 4.36 10.91 28.21
C ILE A 23 4.32 11.92 27.08
N GLU A 24 4.04 13.20 27.38
CA GLU A 24 3.87 14.25 26.37
C GLU A 24 5.18 14.64 25.68
N CYS A 25 6.29 14.74 26.43
CA CYS A 25 7.55 15.24 25.88
C CYS A 25 8.47 14.15 25.31
N VAL A 26 8.27 12.88 25.67
CA VAL A 26 9.16 11.79 25.21
C VAL A 26 8.37 10.72 24.47
N TYR A 27 7.33 10.17 25.09
CA TYR A 27 6.64 9.01 24.52
C TYR A 27 5.83 9.33 23.26
N ARG A 28 4.96 10.36 23.31
CA ARG A 28 4.15 10.80 22.16
C ARG A 28 5.01 11.19 20.94
N PRO A 29 6.00 12.09 21.04
CA PRO A 29 6.77 12.49 19.85
C PRO A 29 7.56 11.32 19.26
N ALA A 30 8.11 10.43 20.10
CA ALA A 30 8.80 9.24 19.62
C ALA A 30 7.85 8.26 18.90
N GLN A 31 6.58 8.16 19.34
CA GLN A 31 5.58 7.36 18.67
C GLN A 31 5.14 7.97 17.33
N GLU A 32 4.92 9.29 17.28
CA GLU A 32 4.57 10.03 16.07
C GLU A 32 5.66 9.87 15.00
N GLN A 33 6.94 9.97 15.38
CA GLN A 33 8.06 9.73 14.46
C GLN A 33 8.03 8.31 13.89
N ARG A 34 7.88 7.28 14.75
CA ARG A 34 7.78 5.89 14.27
C ARG A 34 6.59 5.66 13.34
N GLN A 35 5.47 6.32 13.61
CA GLN A 35 4.27 6.23 12.78
C GLN A 35 4.50 6.88 11.41
N GLN A 36 5.09 8.08 11.35
CA GLN A 36 5.44 8.76 10.10
C GLN A 36 6.45 7.95 9.27
N GLU A 37 7.45 7.36 9.93
CA GLU A 37 8.42 6.47 9.28
C GLU A 37 7.74 5.22 8.72
N TYR A 38 6.79 4.63 9.44
CA TYR A 38 6.01 3.49 8.94
C TYR A 38 5.16 3.90 7.73
N GLU A 39 4.42 5.01 7.81
CA GLU A 39 3.61 5.53 6.70
C GLU A 39 4.44 5.84 5.46
N THR A 40 5.65 6.39 5.63
CA THR A 40 6.58 6.63 4.53
C THR A 40 7.02 5.33 3.89
N ARG A 41 7.32 4.29 4.70
CA ARG A 41 7.67 2.96 4.19
C ARG A 41 6.53 2.27 3.45
N GLN A 42 5.27 2.55 3.81
CA GLN A 42 4.11 2.01 3.08
C GLN A 42 3.92 2.67 1.70
N ARG A 43 4.58 3.79 1.40
CA ARG A 43 4.49 4.43 0.08
C ARG A 43 5.45 3.82 -0.95
N ASP A 44 6.48 3.11 -0.50
CA ASP A 44 7.47 2.48 -1.36
C ASP A 44 7.18 0.97 -1.49
N PRO A 45 6.98 0.44 -2.71
CA PRO A 45 6.74 -0.99 -2.93
C PRO A 45 7.85 -1.91 -2.39
N LEU A 46 9.10 -1.42 -2.28
CA LEU A 46 10.22 -2.19 -1.76
C LEU A 46 10.19 -2.32 -0.23
N THR A 47 9.49 -1.42 0.47
CA THR A 47 9.38 -1.45 1.94
C THR A 47 7.96 -1.63 2.47
N HIS A 48 6.97 -1.69 1.58
CA HIS A 48 5.57 -1.91 1.93
C HIS A 48 5.37 -3.23 2.68
N ASP A 49 4.53 -3.18 3.71
CA ASP A 49 4.22 -4.29 4.58
C ASP A 49 3.01 -5.06 4.04
N LEU A 50 3.25 -6.21 3.43
CA LEU A 50 2.22 -7.08 2.86
C LEU A 50 1.15 -7.48 3.90
N SER A 51 1.51 -7.59 5.18
CA SER A 51 0.57 -8.03 6.22
C SER A 51 -0.54 -7.01 6.46
N SER A 52 -0.27 -5.73 6.22
CA SER A 52 -1.22 -4.62 6.41
C SER A 52 -2.45 -4.70 5.50
N ILE A 53 -2.30 -5.33 4.32
CA ILE A 53 -3.34 -5.42 3.29
C ILE A 53 -4.07 -6.77 3.25
N GLN A 54 -3.65 -7.77 4.03
CA GLN A 54 -4.26 -9.11 4.03
C GLN A 54 -5.73 -9.11 4.43
N GLN A 55 -6.11 -8.16 5.28
CA GLN A 55 -7.50 -7.97 5.72
C GLN A 55 -8.46 -7.64 4.57
N TYR A 56 -7.96 -7.17 3.43
CA TYR A 56 -8.76 -6.81 2.27
C TYR A 56 -8.99 -7.98 1.30
N LYS A 57 -8.64 -9.22 1.67
CA LYS A 57 -8.94 -10.39 0.86
C LYS A 57 -10.44 -10.51 0.61
N SER A 58 -10.84 -10.67 -0.64
CA SER A 58 -12.25 -10.79 -1.05
C SER A 58 -12.41 -11.78 -2.20
N LEU A 59 -13.56 -12.45 -2.23
CA LEU A 59 -13.95 -13.29 -3.37
C LEU A 59 -14.38 -12.45 -4.59
N TYR A 60 -14.80 -11.20 -4.36
CA TYR A 60 -15.51 -10.40 -5.34
C TYR A 60 -14.97 -8.96 -5.42
N MET A 61 -14.57 -8.53 -6.62
CA MET A 61 -14.27 -7.14 -6.99
C MET A 61 -15.47 -6.22 -6.74
N GLY A 62 -16.70 -6.76 -6.80
CA GLY A 62 -17.91 -6.00 -6.49
C GLY A 62 -17.99 -5.45 -5.06
N ASP A 63 -17.12 -5.90 -4.14
CA ASP A 63 -16.91 -5.25 -2.85
C ASP A 63 -16.08 -3.97 -3.01
N ALA A 64 -16.70 -2.97 -3.66
CA ALA A 64 -16.03 -1.74 -4.05
C ALA A 64 -15.42 -0.99 -2.86
N ALA A 65 -16.07 -1.00 -1.70
CA ALA A 65 -15.55 -0.36 -0.50
C ALA A 65 -14.25 -1.02 -0.04
N ASN A 66 -14.22 -2.37 0.00
CA ASN A 66 -13.03 -3.12 0.36
C ASN A 66 -11.90 -2.94 -0.67
N THR A 67 -12.21 -2.95 -1.97
CA THR A 67 -11.22 -2.71 -3.03
C THR A 67 -10.65 -1.29 -2.96
N ILE A 68 -11.49 -0.27 -2.71
CA ILE A 68 -11.03 1.12 -2.52
C ILE A 68 -10.10 1.21 -1.30
N HIS A 69 -10.45 0.55 -0.18
CA HIS A 69 -9.58 0.53 1.00
C HIS A 69 -8.25 -0.21 0.75
N LEU A 70 -8.25 -1.28 -0.04
CA LEU A 70 -7.02 -1.94 -0.48
C LEU A 70 -6.11 -0.95 -1.21
N PHE A 71 -6.60 -0.27 -2.25
CA PHE A 71 -5.80 0.72 -2.98
C PHE A 71 -5.43 1.95 -2.16
N GLY A 72 -6.23 2.30 -1.14
CA GLY A 72 -5.91 3.32 -0.15
C GLY A 72 -4.87 2.91 0.88
N ASN A 73 -4.37 1.66 0.85
CA ASN A 73 -3.27 1.16 1.68
C ASN A 73 -2.08 0.66 0.85
N LEU A 74 -2.18 0.63 -0.48
CA LEU A 74 -1.10 0.21 -1.37
C LEU A 74 -0.17 1.40 -1.73
N PRO A 75 1.03 1.14 -2.26
CA PRO A 75 1.87 2.17 -2.87
C PRO A 75 1.08 3.09 -3.82
N LEU A 76 1.41 4.38 -3.85
CA LEU A 76 0.66 5.47 -4.51
C LEU A 76 -0.66 5.91 -3.84
N GLN A 77 -0.97 5.40 -2.64
CA GLN A 77 -2.13 5.82 -1.84
C GLN A 77 -2.24 7.34 -1.57
N ASP A 78 -1.12 8.08 -1.63
CA ASP A 78 -1.07 9.53 -1.38
C ASP A 78 -1.43 10.37 -2.61
N LEU A 79 -1.55 9.73 -3.79
CA LEU A 79 -1.98 10.41 -5.00
C LEU A 79 -3.51 10.62 -4.97
N PRO A 80 -3.99 11.85 -5.26
CA PRO A 80 -5.42 12.11 -5.33
C PRO A 80 -6.04 11.26 -6.44
N SER A 81 -7.00 10.43 -6.09
CA SER A 81 -7.57 9.44 -7.01
C SER A 81 -9.08 9.26 -6.85
N SER A 82 -9.70 8.73 -7.89
CA SER A 82 -11.08 8.22 -7.88
C SER A 82 -11.12 6.83 -8.49
N TYR A 83 -12.21 6.09 -8.27
CA TYR A 83 -12.29 4.67 -8.60
C TYR A 83 -13.55 4.35 -9.41
N GLU A 84 -13.40 3.43 -10.36
CA GLU A 84 -14.50 2.94 -11.20
C GLU A 84 -14.45 1.41 -11.26
N ASN A 85 -15.60 0.76 -11.18
CA ASN A 85 -15.74 -0.68 -11.38
C ASN A 85 -16.35 -0.94 -12.76
N ASP A 86 -15.77 -1.89 -13.48
CA ASP A 86 -16.29 -2.42 -14.73
C ASP A 86 -16.73 -3.88 -14.50
N PRO A 87 -18.00 -4.11 -14.16
CA PRO A 87 -18.49 -5.44 -13.79
C PRO A 87 -18.59 -6.39 -14.98
N GLU A 88 -18.65 -5.89 -16.21
CA GLU A 88 -18.71 -6.73 -17.41
C GLU A 88 -17.36 -7.40 -17.69
N SER A 89 -16.27 -6.64 -17.58
CA SER A 89 -14.90 -7.15 -17.77
C SER A 89 -14.18 -7.48 -16.47
N LEU A 90 -14.87 -7.43 -15.32
CA LEU A 90 -14.31 -7.64 -13.98
C LEU A 90 -13.01 -6.84 -13.76
N THR A 91 -13.05 -5.57 -14.18
CA THR A 91 -11.89 -4.69 -14.20
C THR A 91 -12.07 -3.54 -13.20
N PHE A 92 -11.04 -3.27 -12.41
CA PHE A 92 -11.02 -2.13 -11.50
C PHE A 92 -10.13 -1.02 -12.04
N GLN A 93 -10.65 0.22 -12.05
CA GLN A 93 -9.95 1.37 -12.59
C GLN A 93 -9.63 2.38 -11.49
N ILE A 94 -8.37 2.82 -11.47
CA ILE A 94 -7.85 3.85 -10.60
C ILE A 94 -7.54 5.08 -11.46
N ASN A 95 -8.21 6.19 -11.16
CA ASN A 95 -8.08 7.46 -11.85
C ASN A 95 -7.25 8.44 -11.01
N TYR A 96 -5.96 8.52 -11.27
CA TYR A 96 -5.08 9.48 -10.63
C TYR A 96 -5.26 10.88 -11.23
N ASN A 97 -5.53 11.87 -10.38
CA ASN A 97 -5.65 13.28 -10.76
C ASN A 97 -4.28 13.98 -10.78
N VAL A 98 -3.29 13.30 -11.36
CA VAL A 98 -1.91 13.78 -11.55
C VAL A 98 -1.37 13.29 -12.89
N SER A 99 -0.45 14.04 -13.47
CA SER A 99 0.28 13.62 -14.68
C SER A 99 1.46 12.75 -14.30
N LEU A 100 1.67 11.66 -15.05
CA LEU A 100 2.80 10.77 -14.83
C LEU A 100 4.14 11.51 -15.00
N ALA A 101 4.23 12.48 -15.91
CA ALA A 101 5.42 13.29 -16.11
C ALA A 101 5.84 14.12 -14.87
N SER A 102 4.94 14.30 -13.89
CA SER A 102 5.25 14.97 -12.61
C SER A 102 5.74 14.02 -11.52
N LEU A 103 5.76 12.71 -11.78
CA LEU A 103 6.09 11.66 -10.82
C LEU A 103 7.42 11.00 -11.16
N SER A 104 8.00 10.30 -10.17
CA SER A 104 9.09 9.38 -10.44
C SER A 104 8.57 8.18 -11.23
N GLU A 105 8.99 8.07 -12.49
CA GLU A 105 8.58 6.98 -13.38
C GLU A 105 8.94 5.61 -12.80
N GLN A 106 10.13 5.48 -12.20
CA GLN A 106 10.60 4.26 -11.54
C GLN A 106 9.70 3.87 -10.36
N LEU A 107 9.35 4.81 -9.49
CA LEU A 107 8.46 4.56 -8.35
C LEU A 107 7.08 4.12 -8.84
N VAL A 108 6.53 4.80 -9.86
CA VAL A 108 5.23 4.46 -10.40
C VAL A 108 5.26 3.05 -11.00
N MET A 109 6.21 2.74 -11.90
CA MET A 109 6.29 1.42 -12.53
C MET A 109 6.39 0.28 -11.51
N ARG A 110 7.25 0.42 -10.48
CA ARG A 110 7.34 -0.56 -9.40
C ARG A 110 6.03 -0.71 -8.64
N SER A 111 5.36 0.41 -8.36
CA SER A 111 4.07 0.42 -7.67
C SER A 111 2.97 -0.23 -8.50
N LEU A 112 2.92 0.01 -9.81
CA LEU A 112 1.93 -0.63 -10.68
C LEU A 112 2.05 -2.16 -10.66
N ILE A 113 3.29 -2.68 -10.71
CA ILE A 113 3.55 -4.12 -10.62
C ILE A 113 3.14 -4.65 -9.24
N TYR A 114 3.63 -4.03 -8.17
CA TYR A 114 3.33 -4.43 -6.79
C TYR A 114 1.82 -4.46 -6.52
N ASN A 115 1.13 -3.37 -6.86
CA ASN A 115 -0.30 -3.21 -6.62
C ASN A 115 -1.11 -4.22 -7.44
N SER A 116 -0.68 -4.51 -8.67
CA SER A 116 -1.36 -5.50 -9.51
C SER A 116 -1.20 -6.91 -8.95
N ALA A 117 0.00 -7.29 -8.52
CA ALA A 117 0.24 -8.58 -7.86
C ALA A 117 -0.60 -8.72 -6.58
N ALA A 118 -0.66 -7.66 -5.75
CA ALA A 118 -1.44 -7.66 -4.52
C ALA A 118 -2.94 -7.77 -4.79
N ALA A 119 -3.47 -6.95 -5.70
CA ALA A 119 -4.89 -6.91 -6.02
C ALA A 119 -5.37 -8.23 -6.64
N PHE A 120 -4.65 -8.77 -7.64
CA PHE A 120 -4.99 -10.05 -8.25
C PHE A 120 -4.80 -11.25 -7.30
N GLY A 121 -3.90 -11.14 -6.31
CA GLY A 121 -3.72 -12.17 -5.29
C GLY A 121 -4.79 -12.13 -4.19
N LEU A 122 -5.31 -10.95 -3.85
CA LEU A 122 -6.27 -10.75 -2.77
C LEU A 122 -7.73 -10.74 -3.23
N ILE A 123 -8.02 -10.44 -4.50
CA ILE A 123 -9.38 -10.36 -5.04
C ILE A 123 -9.58 -11.47 -6.08
N ASP A 124 -10.35 -12.50 -5.71
CA ASP A 124 -10.35 -13.77 -6.46
C ASP A 124 -10.92 -13.69 -7.87
N ASN A 125 -11.92 -12.83 -8.13
CA ASN A 125 -12.54 -12.71 -9.45
C ASN A 125 -12.12 -11.44 -10.23
N LEU A 126 -11.11 -10.71 -9.76
CA LEU A 126 -10.59 -9.54 -10.46
C LEU A 126 -9.79 -10.00 -11.69
N GLU A 127 -10.21 -9.59 -12.88
CA GLU A 127 -9.58 -10.01 -14.14
C GLU A 127 -8.71 -8.93 -14.79
N GLY A 128 -8.93 -7.65 -14.43
CA GLY A 128 -8.17 -6.55 -15.01
C GLY A 128 -7.98 -5.36 -14.09
N LEU A 129 -6.93 -4.59 -14.36
CA LEU A 129 -6.66 -3.31 -13.72
C LEU A 129 -6.39 -2.24 -14.77
N ARG A 130 -6.93 -1.05 -14.55
CA ARG A 130 -6.65 0.16 -15.35
C ARG A 130 -6.12 1.27 -14.44
N TYR A 131 -4.91 1.74 -14.71
CA TYR A 131 -4.30 2.87 -14.02
C TYR A 131 -4.28 4.07 -14.96
N ARG A 132 -5.17 5.02 -14.72
CA ARG A 132 -5.36 6.21 -15.56
C ARG A 132 -4.76 7.43 -14.89
N PHE A 133 -3.69 7.95 -15.46
CA PHE A 133 -3.13 9.27 -15.16
C PHE A 133 -3.73 10.31 -16.11
N LEU A 134 -3.40 11.58 -15.92
CA LEU A 134 -3.90 12.66 -16.79
C LEU A 134 -3.41 12.54 -18.24
N ASP A 135 -2.19 12.04 -18.44
CA ASP A 135 -1.44 12.00 -19.70
C ASP A 135 -1.15 10.58 -20.22
N LYS A 136 -1.31 9.56 -19.38
CA LYS A 136 -1.06 8.16 -19.74
C LYS A 136 -2.04 7.21 -19.06
N GLU A 137 -2.26 6.07 -19.69
CA GLU A 137 -3.00 4.95 -19.14
C GLU A 137 -2.20 3.65 -19.25
N PHE A 138 -2.30 2.83 -18.22
CA PHE A 138 -1.76 1.47 -18.19
C PHE A 138 -2.88 0.50 -17.89
N SER A 139 -3.03 -0.54 -18.71
CA SER A 139 -3.96 -1.64 -18.43
C SER A 139 -3.23 -2.97 -18.37
N VAL A 140 -3.62 -3.83 -17.43
CA VAL A 140 -3.05 -5.17 -17.25
C VAL A 140 -4.17 -6.17 -16.99
N SER A 141 -4.07 -7.35 -17.60
CA SER A 141 -4.97 -8.47 -17.35
C SER A 141 -4.35 -9.44 -16.35
N ARG A 142 -5.17 -10.13 -15.56
CA ARG A 142 -4.70 -11.19 -14.66
C ARG A 142 -4.04 -12.32 -15.44
N ALA A 143 -4.60 -12.65 -16.60
CA ALA A 143 -4.14 -13.75 -17.45
C ALA A 143 -2.71 -13.52 -17.95
N ASP A 144 -2.39 -12.31 -18.40
CA ASP A 144 -1.03 -11.98 -18.88
C ASP A 144 -0.07 -11.83 -17.70
N PHE A 145 -0.51 -11.17 -16.63
CA PHE A 145 0.33 -10.89 -15.47
C PHE A 145 0.71 -12.17 -14.71
N SER A 146 -0.20 -13.14 -14.61
CA SER A 146 0.06 -14.42 -13.92
C SER A 146 1.12 -15.27 -14.62
N GLN A 147 1.34 -15.08 -15.93
CA GLN A 147 2.36 -15.85 -16.68
C GLN A 147 3.80 -15.50 -16.26
N TYR A 148 3.99 -14.34 -15.65
CA TYR A 148 5.31 -13.92 -15.15
C TYR A 148 5.74 -14.65 -13.89
N PHE A 149 4.79 -15.19 -13.11
CA PHE A 149 5.05 -15.84 -11.83
C PHE A 149 4.96 -17.36 -11.96
N GLU A 150 5.86 -18.07 -11.30
CA GLU A 150 5.82 -19.54 -11.27
C GLU A 150 4.66 -20.06 -10.39
N GLN A 151 4.25 -19.28 -9.38
CA GLN A 151 3.26 -19.62 -8.39
C GLN A 151 1.99 -18.78 -8.59
N PRO A 152 0.81 -19.29 -8.22
CA PRO A 152 -0.42 -18.51 -8.27
C PRO A 152 -0.31 -17.23 -7.44
N LEU A 153 -0.84 -16.12 -7.97
CA LEU A 153 -0.82 -14.81 -7.29
C LEU A 153 -1.45 -14.87 -5.89
N SER A 154 -2.48 -15.72 -5.69
CA SER A 154 -3.11 -15.95 -4.39
C SER A 154 -2.18 -16.62 -3.37
N GLU A 155 -1.22 -17.43 -3.82
CA GLU A 155 -0.22 -18.07 -2.96
C GLU A 155 0.90 -17.09 -2.58
N LEU A 156 1.32 -16.24 -3.53
CA LEU A 156 2.31 -15.19 -3.28
C LEU A 156 1.87 -14.28 -2.13
N VAL A 157 0.62 -13.79 -2.17
CA VAL A 157 0.13 -12.88 -1.12
C VAL A 157 -0.06 -13.55 0.24
N GLN A 158 -0.18 -14.88 0.30
CA GLN A 158 -0.35 -15.63 1.56
C GLN A 158 0.99 -15.99 2.22
N THR A 159 2.08 -15.98 1.45
CA THR A 159 3.39 -16.47 1.90
C THR A 159 4.42 -15.35 1.83
N PRO A 160 4.75 -14.69 2.96
CA PRO A 160 5.65 -13.53 2.96
C PRO A 160 7.01 -13.77 2.31
N SER A 161 7.59 -14.97 2.46
CA SER A 161 8.86 -15.30 1.83
C SER A 161 8.77 -15.42 0.30
N LEU A 162 7.66 -15.95 -0.23
CA LEU A 162 7.43 -16.01 -1.67
C LEU A 162 7.16 -14.62 -2.24
N TRP A 163 6.39 -13.79 -1.52
CA TRP A 163 6.18 -12.40 -1.91
C TRP A 163 7.50 -11.63 -1.99
N GLU A 164 8.38 -11.80 -0.99
CA GLU A 164 9.67 -11.13 -0.98
C GLU A 164 10.50 -11.52 -2.20
N SER A 165 10.69 -12.82 -2.46
CA SER A 165 11.56 -13.30 -3.53
C SER A 165 10.98 -13.14 -4.94
N ALA A 166 9.66 -13.29 -5.10
CA ALA A 166 9.01 -13.28 -6.42
C ALA A 166 8.50 -11.91 -6.84
N VAL A 167 8.17 -11.03 -5.88
CA VAL A 167 7.62 -9.69 -6.17
C VAL A 167 8.60 -8.60 -5.74
N LYS A 168 9.02 -8.54 -4.48
CA LYS A 168 9.79 -7.37 -4.00
C LYS A 168 11.24 -7.33 -4.46
N GLU A 169 11.96 -8.45 -4.39
CA GLU A 169 13.36 -8.53 -4.82
C GLU A 169 13.55 -8.17 -6.31
N PRO A 170 12.75 -8.71 -7.25
CA PRO A 170 12.86 -8.34 -8.67
C PRO A 170 12.62 -6.87 -8.96
N LEU A 171 11.80 -6.17 -8.16
CA LEU A 171 11.54 -4.74 -8.33
C LEU A 171 12.75 -3.85 -8.04
N GLN A 172 13.82 -4.39 -7.43
CA GLN A 172 15.07 -3.65 -7.22
C GLN A 172 15.87 -3.47 -8.51
N ASP A 173 15.67 -4.32 -9.53
CA ASP A 173 16.32 -4.22 -10.83
C ASP A 173 15.43 -3.50 -11.84
N ASP A 174 15.87 -2.32 -12.28
CA ASP A 174 15.11 -1.50 -13.23
C ASP A 174 14.91 -2.17 -14.58
N ASN A 175 15.83 -3.04 -15.03
CA ASN A 175 15.66 -3.75 -16.30
C ASN A 175 14.52 -4.77 -16.19
N VAL A 176 14.39 -5.41 -15.03
CA VAL A 176 13.30 -6.35 -14.77
C VAL A 176 11.97 -5.61 -14.70
N VAL A 177 11.93 -4.46 -14.01
CA VAL A 177 10.75 -3.59 -13.96
C VAL A 177 10.32 -3.17 -15.36
N ILE A 178 11.24 -2.68 -16.19
CA ILE A 178 10.95 -2.25 -17.56
C ILE A 178 10.43 -3.42 -18.39
N ALA A 179 11.11 -4.58 -18.36
CA ALA A 179 10.72 -5.76 -19.12
C ALA A 179 9.32 -6.27 -18.72
N LEU A 180 9.01 -6.29 -17.43
CA LEU A 180 7.70 -6.73 -16.93
C LEU A 180 6.60 -5.75 -17.35
N ILE A 181 6.84 -4.44 -17.22
CA ILE A 181 5.92 -3.41 -17.71
C ILE A 181 5.67 -3.57 -19.21
N GLU A 182 6.70 -3.81 -20.02
CA GLU A 182 6.55 -4.00 -21.47
C GLU A 182 5.84 -5.30 -21.83
N ALA A 183 6.06 -6.36 -21.07
CA ALA A 183 5.44 -7.66 -21.31
C ALA A 183 3.97 -7.71 -20.90
N CYS A 184 3.60 -7.08 -19.78
CA CYS A 184 2.29 -7.27 -19.14
C CYS A 184 1.36 -6.06 -19.21
N PHE A 185 1.88 -4.84 -19.43
CA PHE A 185 1.06 -3.62 -19.39
C PHE A 185 0.92 -3.00 -20.78
N HIS A 186 -0.33 -2.87 -21.23
CA HIS A 186 -0.64 -2.08 -22.41
C HIS A 186 -0.67 -0.60 -22.05
N LYS A 187 0.18 0.18 -22.73
CA LYS A 187 0.34 1.62 -22.51
C LYS A 187 -0.39 2.40 -23.58
N THR A 188 -1.21 3.37 -23.18
CA THR A 188 -1.88 4.30 -24.09
C THR A 188 -1.57 5.74 -23.69
N SER A 189 -1.10 6.54 -24.64
CA SER A 189 -0.95 8.00 -24.45
C SER A 189 -2.31 8.69 -24.53
N ARG A 190 -2.53 9.73 -23.73
CA ARG A 190 -3.75 10.56 -23.76
C ARG A 190 -3.46 11.98 -24.20
#